data_AF-A0A743SPA0-F1
#
_entry.id   AF-A0A743SPA0-F1
#
_cell.length_a   1.000
_cell.length_b   1.000
_cell.length_c   1.000
_cell.angle_alpha   90.00
_cell.angle_beta   90.00
_cell.angle_gamma   90.00
#
_symmetry.space_group_name_H-M   'P 1'
#
loop_
_entity.id
_entity.type
_entity.pdbx_description
1 polymer ?
#
loop_
_entity_poly.entity_id
_entity_poly.type
_entity_poly.pdbx_seq_one_letter_code
_entity_poly.pdbx_strand_id
1 'polypeptide(L)'
;MMLTEMMKEHKLHTGVWWTPLPSTTHALRTRAVRNLLERQYRAVTYDVVTDSKPGSKREPVGAREFKGLTEHHSSAREPLALYIRLLYGDGIFYSRTGDGMVWLLIVSDGVIVPGTDCLLSPQVFDSLMEDRKFSQYKALPVRELQEDCAEDILTHYQANQLRLKKRRYFLYAGLACLGLVLLAIPAVFILMG
;
A
#
# COMPACT_ATOMS: atom_id res chain seq x y z
N MET A 1 0.51 -9.79 -22.28
CA MET A 1 0.04 -10.34 -20.99
C MET A 1 -0.41 -9.17 -20.13
N MET A 2 -1.64 -9.14 -19.63
CA MET A 2 -2.18 -7.92 -18.99
C MET A 2 -1.40 -7.56 -17.71
N LEU A 3 -1.19 -6.26 -17.46
CA LEU A 3 -0.40 -5.76 -16.33
C LEU A 3 -0.84 -6.37 -15.00
N THR A 4 -2.14 -6.41 -14.72
CA THR A 4 -2.70 -6.96 -13.48
C THR A 4 -2.38 -8.45 -13.30
N GLU A 5 -2.31 -9.21 -14.39
CA GLU A 5 -1.95 -10.64 -14.36
C GLU A 5 -0.47 -10.81 -14.06
N MET A 6 0.37 -10.00 -14.71
CA MET A 6 1.81 -9.97 -14.47
C MET A 6 2.14 -9.56 -13.03
N MET A 7 1.44 -8.56 -12.49
CA MET A 7 1.61 -8.13 -11.10
C MET A 7 1.16 -9.22 -10.11
N LYS A 8 0.06 -9.92 -10.40
CA LYS A 8 -0.45 -11.02 -9.57
C LYS A 8 0.55 -12.17 -9.49
N GLU A 9 1.20 -12.52 -10.60
CA GLU A 9 2.27 -13.54 -10.63
C GLU A 9 3.43 -13.16 -9.69
N HIS A 10 3.77 -11.87 -9.65
CA HIS A 10 4.82 -11.34 -8.78
C HIS A 10 4.37 -11.05 -7.34
N LYS A 11 3.14 -11.46 -6.96
CA LYS A 11 2.54 -11.25 -5.63
C LYS A 11 2.30 -9.77 -5.26
N LEU A 12 2.22 -8.90 -6.27
CA LEU A 12 1.67 -7.56 -6.14
C LEU A 12 0.16 -7.67 -6.23
N HIS A 13 -0.52 -7.21 -5.19
CA HIS A 13 -1.97 -7.37 -5.06
C HIS A 13 -2.68 -6.03 -5.18
N THR A 14 -3.87 -6.07 -5.75
CA THR A 14 -4.86 -4.99 -5.79
C THR A 14 -5.93 -5.24 -4.74
N GLY A 15 -6.90 -4.35 -4.61
CA GLY A 15 -8.06 -4.58 -3.73
C GLY A 15 -7.85 -4.16 -2.28
N VAL A 16 -6.88 -3.28 -2.00
CA VAL A 16 -6.67 -2.79 -0.63
C VAL A 16 -7.77 -1.82 -0.24
N TRP A 17 -8.34 -2.03 0.95
CA TRP A 17 -9.34 -1.12 1.50
C TRP A 17 -8.65 0.06 2.18
N TRP A 18 -8.47 1.12 1.40
CA TRP A 18 -7.91 2.38 1.87
C TRP A 18 -8.88 3.07 2.83
N THR A 19 -8.38 3.42 4.01
CA THR A 19 -9.21 4.03 5.04
C THR A 19 -9.36 5.52 4.79
N PRO A 20 -10.57 6.10 4.94
CA PRO A 20 -10.74 7.52 4.86
C PRO A 20 -9.96 8.22 5.96
N LEU A 21 -9.47 9.43 5.65
CA LEU A 21 -8.95 10.37 6.63
C LEU A 21 -9.87 10.35 7.86
N PRO A 22 -9.34 10.30 9.10
CA PRO A 22 -10.18 10.20 10.28
C PRO A 22 -11.14 11.40 10.34
N SER A 23 -12.39 11.19 9.95
CA SER A 23 -13.45 12.16 10.12
C SER A 23 -13.92 12.08 11.57
N THR A 24 -14.04 13.24 12.21
CA THR A 24 -14.29 13.41 13.63
C THR A 24 -15.70 12.96 14.07
N THR A 25 -16.51 12.35 13.21
CA THR A 25 -17.96 12.44 13.36
C THR A 25 -18.65 11.25 14.03
N HIS A 26 -18.09 10.04 14.10
CA HIS A 26 -18.71 8.95 14.90
C HIS A 26 -17.69 7.90 15.38
N ALA A 27 -16.96 8.21 16.47
CA ALA A 27 -15.80 7.44 16.92
C ALA A 27 -16.09 6.12 17.66
N LEU A 28 -17.29 5.90 18.22
CA LEU A 28 -17.55 4.73 19.09
C LEU A 28 -18.02 3.48 18.34
N ARG A 29 -19.06 3.58 17.49
CA ARG A 29 -19.58 2.42 16.72
C ARG A 29 -18.60 1.94 15.64
N THR A 30 -17.86 2.87 15.04
CA THR A 30 -16.82 2.57 14.05
C THR A 30 -15.60 1.90 14.67
N ARG A 31 -15.34 2.06 15.97
CA ARG A 31 -14.18 1.48 16.64
C ARG A 31 -14.29 -0.03 16.81
N ALA A 32 -15.46 -0.55 17.17
CA ALA A 32 -15.67 -2.00 17.31
C ALA A 32 -15.49 -2.73 15.96
N VAL A 33 -16.10 -2.18 14.90
CA VAL A 33 -15.95 -2.70 13.53
C VAL A 33 -14.51 -2.57 13.05
N ARG A 34 -13.85 -1.43 13.29
CA ARG A 34 -12.43 -1.23 12.98
C ARG A 34 -11.54 -2.25 13.68
N ASN A 35 -11.74 -2.48 14.97
CA ASN A 35 -10.96 -3.45 15.73
C ASN A 35 -11.16 -4.89 15.22
N LEU A 36 -12.37 -5.24 14.78
CA LEU A 36 -12.64 -6.53 14.14
C LEU A 36 -11.90 -6.65 12.80
N LEU A 37 -11.98 -5.62 11.97
CA LEU A 37 -11.27 -5.59 10.68
C LEU A 37 -9.75 -5.63 10.87
N GLU A 38 -9.19 -4.89 11.82
CA GLU A 38 -7.74 -4.92 12.10
C GLU A 38 -7.24 -6.26 12.67
N ARG A 39 -8.14 -7.08 13.23
CA ARG A 39 -7.80 -8.47 13.63
C ARG A 39 -7.77 -9.41 12.43
N GLN A 40 -8.66 -9.22 11.47
CA GLN A 40 -8.80 -10.10 10.30
C GLN A 40 -7.92 -9.67 9.13
N TYR A 41 -7.57 -8.39 9.04
CA TYR A 41 -6.86 -7.80 7.92
C TYR A 41 -5.55 -7.17 8.40
N ARG A 42 -4.50 -7.28 7.58
CA ARG A 42 -3.24 -6.60 7.85
C ARG A 42 -3.36 -5.12 7.52
N ALA A 43 -2.87 -4.29 8.43
CA ALA A 43 -2.63 -2.87 8.21
C ALA A 43 -1.44 -2.66 7.25
N VAL A 44 -1.66 -1.84 6.22
CA VAL A 44 -0.59 -1.29 5.38
C VAL A 44 -0.60 0.22 5.59
N THR A 45 0.52 0.80 5.99
CA THR A 45 0.64 2.25 6.20
C THR A 45 1.63 2.86 5.22
N TYR A 46 1.42 4.15 4.94
CA TYR A 46 2.30 4.94 4.09
C TYR A 46 2.23 6.41 4.49
N ASP A 47 3.33 7.12 4.26
CA ASP A 47 3.41 8.54 4.58
C ASP A 47 3.20 9.41 3.34
N VAL A 48 2.62 10.59 3.56
CA VAL A 48 2.52 11.67 2.58
C VAL A 48 3.20 12.89 3.18
N VAL A 49 4.20 13.40 2.47
CA VAL A 49 4.87 14.65 2.81
C VAL A 49 4.03 15.78 2.21
N THR A 50 3.36 16.56 3.06
CA THR A 50 2.69 17.78 2.63
C THR A 50 3.68 18.93 2.65
N ASP A 51 4.17 19.32 1.46
CA ASP A 51 4.88 20.58 1.31
C ASP A 51 3.91 21.73 1.59
N SER A 52 4.16 22.47 2.66
CA SER A 52 3.44 23.70 2.95
C SER A 52 3.66 24.69 1.81
N LYS A 53 2.62 24.99 1.02
CA LYS A 53 2.65 26.08 0.02
C LYS A 53 3.20 27.36 0.67
N PRO A 54 4.14 28.08 0.03
CA PRO A 54 4.65 29.34 0.56
C PRO A 54 3.51 30.36 0.57
N GLY A 55 3.04 30.73 1.76
CA GLY A 55 1.94 31.70 1.96
C GLY A 55 0.82 31.24 2.89
N SER A 56 0.77 29.95 3.26
CA SER A 56 -0.15 29.45 4.29
C SER A 56 0.46 29.65 5.68
N LYS A 57 -0.17 30.47 6.54
CA LYS A 57 0.12 30.57 7.99
C LYS A 57 -0.30 29.30 8.76
N ARG A 58 0.02 28.12 8.25
CA ARG A 58 -0.10 26.85 8.96
C ARG A 58 1.30 26.28 9.06
N GLU A 59 1.69 25.97 10.29
CA GLU A 59 2.94 25.28 10.61
C GLU A 59 3.14 24.07 9.68
N PRO A 60 4.38 23.72 9.32
CA PRO A 60 4.66 22.50 8.57
C PRO A 60 4.26 21.31 9.44
N VAL A 61 3.02 20.85 9.27
CA VAL A 61 2.55 19.62 9.89
C VAL A 61 3.31 18.51 9.19
N GLY A 62 4.09 17.76 9.97
CA GLY A 62 4.95 16.68 9.48
C GLY A 62 4.20 15.62 8.66
N ALA A 63 4.97 14.68 8.12
CA ALA A 63 4.47 13.59 7.29
C ALA A 63 3.18 12.98 7.86
N ARG A 64 2.10 13.03 7.07
CA ARG A 64 0.80 12.50 7.47
C ARG A 64 0.75 11.02 7.12
N GLU A 65 0.53 10.18 8.12
CA GLU A 65 0.38 8.73 7.94
C GLU A 65 -1.03 8.40 7.44
N PHE A 66 -1.09 7.55 6.42
CA PHE A 66 -2.30 6.98 5.84
C PHE A 66 -2.26 5.46 5.93
N LYS A 67 -3.44 4.84 5.88
CA LYS A 67 -3.59 3.40 6.12
C LYS A 67 -4.57 2.75 5.15
N GLY A 68 -4.25 1.52 4.77
CA GLY A 68 -5.15 0.57 4.10
C GLY A 68 -5.19 -0.76 4.83
N LEU A 69 -6.21 -1.56 4.52
CA LEU A 69 -6.41 -2.92 5.05
C LEU A 69 -6.35 -3.93 3.90
N THR A 70 -5.59 -5.01 4.09
CA THR A 70 -5.45 -6.10 3.11
C THR A 70 -5.68 -7.46 3.76
N GLU A 71 -6.29 -8.37 3.02
CA GLU A 71 -6.47 -9.79 3.41
C GLU A 71 -5.14 -10.55 3.46
N HIS A 72 -4.09 -9.98 2.86
CA HIS A 72 -2.79 -10.61 2.79
C HIS A 72 -1.95 -10.29 4.03
N HIS A 73 -1.87 -11.25 4.95
CA HIS A 73 -1.08 -11.13 6.18
C HIS A 73 0.44 -11.09 5.97
N SER A 74 0.94 -11.61 4.84
CA SER A 74 2.37 -11.60 4.56
C SER A 74 2.86 -10.20 4.20
N SER A 75 3.88 -9.70 4.90
CA SER A 75 4.55 -8.45 4.52
C SER A 75 5.39 -8.55 3.25
N ALA A 76 5.55 -9.75 2.69
CA ALA A 76 6.12 -9.92 1.35
C ALA A 76 5.09 -9.65 0.23
N ARG A 77 3.80 -9.52 0.58
CA ARG A 77 2.72 -9.16 -0.35
C ARG A 77 2.42 -7.69 -0.16
N GLU A 78 2.90 -6.89 -1.09
CA GLU A 78 2.73 -5.44 -1.04
C GLU A 78 1.66 -4.98 -2.03
N PRO A 79 0.89 -3.94 -1.69
CA PRO A 79 -0.14 -3.43 -2.59
C PRO A 79 0.46 -2.73 -3.82
N LEU A 80 -0.09 -3.02 -4.99
CA LEU A 80 0.28 -2.37 -6.24
C LEU A 80 0.09 -0.84 -6.16
N ALA A 81 -0.98 -0.40 -5.51
CA ALA A 81 -1.31 1.02 -5.39
C ALA A 81 -0.22 1.86 -4.72
N LEU A 82 0.59 1.29 -3.81
CA LEU A 82 1.72 2.00 -3.20
C LEU A 82 2.81 2.34 -4.23
N TYR A 83 3.06 1.44 -5.17
CA TYR A 83 4.06 1.60 -6.22
C TYR A 83 3.59 2.62 -7.26
N ILE A 84 2.33 2.52 -7.69
CA ILE A 84 1.74 3.49 -8.63
C ILE A 84 1.82 4.91 -8.06
N ARG A 85 1.42 5.08 -6.79
CA ARG A 85 1.52 6.36 -6.07
C ARG A 85 2.96 6.90 -6.04
N LEU A 86 3.93 6.04 -5.75
CA LEU A 86 5.33 6.43 -5.59
C LEU A 86 6.00 6.78 -6.94
N LEU A 87 5.66 6.06 -8.01
CA LEU A 87 6.28 6.22 -9.32
C LEU A 87 5.62 7.30 -10.16
N TYR A 88 4.30 7.43 -10.08
CA TYR A 88 3.51 8.25 -11.00
C TYR A 88 2.77 9.40 -10.32
N GLY A 89 2.74 9.44 -8.98
CA GLY A 89 2.12 10.53 -8.24
C GLY A 89 0.60 10.58 -8.41
N ASP A 90 0.09 11.81 -8.56
CA ASP A 90 -1.35 12.08 -8.65
C ASP A 90 -1.91 11.74 -10.03
N GLY A 91 -3.05 11.05 -10.06
CA GLY A 91 -3.65 10.59 -11.29
C GLY A 91 -4.78 9.60 -11.09
N ILE A 92 -5.51 9.36 -12.17
CA ILE A 92 -6.46 8.28 -12.32
C ILE A 92 -5.78 7.20 -13.16
N PHE A 93 -5.50 6.07 -12.54
CA PHE A 93 -4.79 4.96 -13.16
C PHE A 93 -5.75 3.80 -13.38
N TYR A 94 -5.68 3.18 -14.56
CA TYR A 94 -6.48 1.99 -14.83
C TYR A 94 -5.72 0.95 -15.65
N SER A 95 -6.13 -0.30 -15.54
CA SER A 95 -5.65 -1.40 -16.38
C SER A 95 -6.82 -2.31 -16.71
N ARG A 96 -6.90 -2.73 -17.97
CA ARG A 96 -7.85 -3.77 -18.39
C ARG A 96 -7.29 -5.14 -18.05
N THR A 97 -8.16 -6.04 -17.62
CA THR A 97 -7.83 -7.43 -17.30
C THR A 97 -8.23 -8.34 -18.47
N GLY A 98 -7.69 -9.57 -18.52
CA GLY A 98 -7.96 -10.50 -19.63
C GLY A 98 -9.42 -10.94 -19.73
N ASP A 99 -10.17 -10.90 -18.62
CA ASP A 99 -11.61 -11.16 -18.54
C ASP A 99 -12.48 -9.93 -18.87
N GLY A 100 -11.86 -8.82 -19.28
CA GLY A 100 -12.55 -7.61 -19.71
C GLY A 100 -12.97 -6.68 -18.57
N MET A 101 -12.64 -6.97 -17.32
CA MET A 101 -12.83 -6.03 -16.21
C MET A 101 -11.79 -4.90 -16.26
N VAL A 102 -12.05 -3.83 -15.51
CA VAL A 102 -11.15 -2.68 -15.41
C VAL A 102 -10.75 -2.48 -13.96
N TRP A 103 -9.47 -2.60 -13.65
CA TRP A 103 -8.94 -2.18 -12.36
C TRP A 103 -8.76 -0.67 -12.36
N LEU A 104 -9.25 0.00 -11.31
CA LEU A 104 -9.20 1.45 -11.14
C LEU A 104 -8.49 1.84 -9.85
N LEU A 105 -7.61 2.82 -9.94
CA LEU A 105 -6.95 3.46 -8.81
C LEU A 105 -6.96 4.98 -8.99
N ILE A 106 -7.25 5.73 -7.92
CA ILE A 106 -7.12 7.20 -7.94
C ILE A 106 -6.15 7.62 -6.84
N VAL A 107 -5.21 8.48 -7.20
CA VAL A 107 -4.27 9.14 -6.29
C VAL A 107 -4.46 10.65 -6.43
N SER A 108 -4.65 11.33 -5.30
CA SER A 108 -4.85 12.79 -5.24
C SER A 108 -4.09 13.35 -4.04
N ASP A 109 -3.30 14.41 -4.25
CA ASP A 109 -2.46 15.04 -3.24
C ASP A 109 -1.54 14.03 -2.52
N GLY A 110 -1.02 13.04 -3.27
CA GLY A 110 -0.19 11.95 -2.77
C GLY A 110 -0.95 10.89 -1.95
N VAL A 111 -2.28 11.01 -1.83
CA VAL A 111 -3.16 10.11 -1.07
C VAL A 111 -3.90 9.18 -2.01
N ILE A 112 -3.88 7.88 -1.71
CA ILE A 112 -4.72 6.90 -2.40
C ILE A 112 -6.16 7.08 -1.93
N VAL A 113 -7.07 7.32 -2.88
CA VAL A 113 -8.47 7.64 -2.60
C VAL A 113 -9.21 6.40 -2.08
N PRO A 114 -9.88 6.47 -0.91
CA PRO A 114 -10.74 5.41 -0.39
C PRO A 114 -11.82 4.98 -1.39
N GLY A 115 -12.07 3.67 -1.48
CA GLY A 115 -13.03 3.10 -2.43
C GLY A 115 -12.49 2.93 -3.85
N THR A 116 -11.23 3.31 -4.09
CA THR A 116 -10.48 2.94 -5.31
C THR A 116 -9.55 1.76 -5.00
N ASP A 117 -8.71 1.36 -5.95
CA ASP A 117 -7.98 0.09 -5.93
C ASP A 117 -8.94 -1.12 -6.03
N CYS A 118 -9.83 -1.09 -7.02
CA CYS A 118 -10.89 -2.10 -7.17
C CYS A 118 -11.12 -2.47 -8.64
N LEU A 119 -11.76 -3.63 -8.87
CA LEU A 119 -12.20 -4.06 -10.19
C LEU A 119 -13.62 -3.56 -10.45
N LEU A 120 -13.83 -3.03 -11.65
CA LEU A 120 -15.09 -2.50 -12.14
C LEU A 120 -15.43 -3.17 -13.46
N SER A 121 -16.74 -3.25 -13.77
CA SER A 121 -17.15 -3.60 -15.12
C SER A 121 -16.84 -2.43 -16.08
N PRO A 122 -16.62 -2.71 -17.38
CA PRO A 122 -16.38 -1.66 -18.39
C PRO A 122 -17.46 -0.59 -18.40
N GLN A 123 -18.73 -0.99 -18.28
CA GLN A 123 -19.87 -0.08 -18.28
C GLN A 123 -19.83 0.91 -17.10
N VAL A 124 -19.44 0.42 -15.92
CA VAL A 124 -19.27 1.28 -14.74
C VAL A 124 -18.08 2.21 -14.94
N PHE A 125 -16.96 1.69 -15.44
CA PHE A 125 -15.78 2.50 -15.73
C PHE A 125 -16.08 3.61 -16.74
N ASP A 126 -16.69 3.26 -17.87
CA ASP A 126 -17.04 4.20 -18.95
C ASP A 126 -18.00 5.27 -18.42
N SER A 127 -19.03 4.90 -17.67
CA SER A 127 -19.93 5.87 -17.02
C SER A 127 -19.22 6.80 -16.04
N LEU A 128 -18.25 6.28 -15.27
CA LEU A 128 -17.43 7.11 -14.37
C LEU A 128 -16.52 8.09 -15.14
N MET A 129 -16.04 7.69 -16.32
CA MET A 129 -15.18 8.51 -17.17
C MET A 129 -15.95 9.56 -17.99
N GLU A 130 -17.08 9.18 -18.60
CA GLU A 130 -17.93 10.04 -19.43
C GLU A 130 -18.49 11.23 -18.65
N ASP A 131 -19.01 10.98 -17.45
CA ASP A 131 -19.67 12.02 -16.68
C ASP A 131 -18.69 12.94 -15.92
N ARG A 132 -17.40 12.56 -15.81
CA ARG A 132 -16.44 13.11 -14.82
C ARG A 132 -17.12 13.50 -13.51
N LYS A 133 -18.04 12.65 -13.02
CA LYS A 133 -18.87 12.88 -11.82
C LYS A 133 -18.04 13.09 -10.55
N PHE A 134 -16.76 12.74 -10.59
CA PHE A 134 -15.75 13.22 -9.66
C PHE A 134 -15.36 14.67 -9.97
N SER A 135 -16.25 15.62 -9.70
CA SER A 135 -15.95 17.06 -9.84
C SER A 135 -14.62 17.43 -9.16
N GLN A 136 -14.30 16.78 -8.05
CA GLN A 136 -13.08 16.96 -7.28
C GLN A 136 -11.81 16.39 -7.91
N TYR A 137 -11.91 15.40 -8.82
CA TYR A 137 -10.76 14.74 -9.46
C TYR A 137 -10.65 15.05 -10.96
N LYS A 138 -11.52 15.93 -11.47
CA LYS A 138 -11.58 16.29 -12.89
C LYS A 138 -10.27 16.82 -13.46
N ALA A 139 -9.41 17.42 -12.62
CA ALA A 139 -8.12 17.96 -13.02
C ALA A 139 -7.00 16.91 -13.07
N LEU A 140 -7.22 15.71 -12.54
CA LEU A 140 -6.19 14.67 -12.51
C LEU A 140 -5.94 14.09 -13.91
N PRO A 141 -4.68 13.79 -14.24
CA PRO A 141 -4.35 13.09 -15.48
C PRO A 141 -4.91 11.66 -15.42
N VAL A 142 -5.48 11.20 -16.54
CA VAL A 142 -5.95 9.83 -16.70
C VAL A 142 -4.89 9.05 -17.47
N ARG A 143 -4.47 7.90 -16.93
CA ARG A 143 -3.42 7.06 -17.53
C ARG A 143 -3.83 5.59 -17.50
N GLU A 144 -3.80 4.98 -18.68
CA GLU A 144 -3.82 3.52 -18.81
C GLU A 144 -2.42 2.97 -18.51
N LEU A 145 -2.34 2.00 -17.61
CA LEU A 145 -1.10 1.32 -17.31
C LEU A 145 -0.93 0.16 -18.29
N GLN A 146 0.03 0.31 -19.19
CA GLN A 146 0.41 -0.70 -20.18
C GLN A 146 1.62 -1.50 -19.70
N GLU A 147 2.05 -2.50 -20.48
CA GLU A 147 3.16 -3.41 -20.14
C GLU A 147 4.47 -2.66 -19.84
N ASP A 148 4.72 -1.52 -20.49
CA ASP A 148 5.91 -0.69 -20.24
C ASP A 148 6.02 -0.20 -18.79
N CYS A 149 4.89 -0.03 -18.10
CA CYS A 149 4.89 0.36 -16.68
C CYS A 149 5.25 -0.81 -15.75
N ALA A 150 5.10 -2.05 -16.23
CA ALA A 150 5.30 -3.25 -15.43
C ALA A 150 6.75 -3.38 -14.97
N GLU A 151 7.71 -3.12 -15.86
CA GLU A 151 9.14 -3.27 -15.56
C GLU A 151 9.61 -2.29 -14.47
N ASP A 152 9.16 -1.04 -14.54
CA ASP A 152 9.45 -0.02 -13.52
C ASP A 152 8.90 -0.45 -12.14
N ILE A 153 7.63 -0.85 -12.11
CA ILE A 153 6.95 -1.31 -10.89
C ILE A 153 7.67 -2.53 -10.31
N LEU A 154 8.03 -3.51 -11.15
CA LEU A 154 8.69 -4.74 -10.73
C LEU A 154 10.10 -4.47 -10.21
N THR A 155 10.87 -3.62 -10.88
CA THR A 155 12.22 -3.23 -10.42
C THR A 155 12.16 -2.63 -9.01
N HIS A 156 11.24 -1.68 -8.79
CA HIS A 156 11.07 -1.06 -7.48
C HIS A 156 10.58 -2.06 -6.42
N TYR A 157 9.65 -2.93 -6.78
CA TYR A 157 9.14 -3.97 -5.89
C TYR A 157 10.24 -4.96 -5.49
N GLN A 158 11.02 -5.45 -6.45
CA GLN A 158 12.11 -6.39 -6.19
C GLN A 158 13.19 -5.77 -5.30
N ALA A 159 13.56 -4.51 -5.54
CA ALA A 159 14.50 -3.78 -4.70
C ALA A 159 14.02 -3.69 -3.25
N ASN A 160 12.73 -3.38 -3.04
CA ASN A 160 12.15 -3.31 -1.71
C ASN A 160 12.03 -4.69 -1.05
N GLN A 161 11.66 -5.74 -1.80
CA GLN A 161 11.64 -7.12 -1.31
C GLN A 161 13.02 -7.60 -0.86
N LEU A 162 14.08 -7.26 -1.60
CA LEU A 162 15.45 -7.56 -1.20
C LEU A 162 15.83 -6.84 0.10
N ARG A 163 15.45 -5.57 0.25
CA ARG A 163 15.65 -4.80 1.48
C ARG A 163 14.94 -5.45 2.69
N LEU A 164 13.69 -5.87 2.51
CA LEU A 164 12.91 -6.55 3.54
C LEU A 164 13.51 -7.90 3.91
N LYS A 165 13.95 -8.70 2.92
CA LYS A 165 14.64 -9.98 3.15
C LYS A 165 15.90 -9.77 3.98
N LYS A 166 16.79 -8.84 3.59
CA LYS A 166 18.02 -8.52 4.33
C LYS A 166 17.71 -8.17 5.79
N ARG A 167 16.71 -7.31 6.03
CA ARG A 167 16.29 -6.93 7.38
C ARG A 167 15.83 -8.13 8.22
N ARG A 168 15.06 -9.05 7.64
CA ARG A 168 14.64 -10.29 8.34
C ARG A 168 15.84 -11.18 8.68
N TYR A 169 16.78 -11.35 7.76
CA TYR A 169 18.00 -12.12 8.02
C TYR A 169 18.82 -11.52 9.17
N PHE A 170 18.96 -10.20 9.22
CA PHE A 170 19.63 -9.54 10.35
C PHE A 170 18.94 -9.82 11.69
N LEU A 171 17.60 -9.79 11.72
CA LEU A 171 16.84 -10.11 12.92
C LEU A 171 17.03 -11.58 13.35
N TYR A 172 16.96 -12.52 12.41
CA TYR A 172 17.17 -13.94 12.70
C TYR A 172 18.61 -14.23 13.18
N ALA A 173 19.60 -13.60 12.56
CA ALA A 173 20.99 -13.71 13.00
C ALA A 173 21.19 -13.16 14.42
N GLY A 174 20.57 -12.02 14.74
CA GLY A 174 20.58 -11.44 16.08
C GLY A 174 19.93 -12.37 17.12
N LEU A 175 18.77 -12.94 16.80
CA LEU A 175 18.08 -13.92 17.66
C LEU A 175 18.90 -15.19 17.89
N ALA A 176 19.53 -15.72 16.85
CA ALA A 176 20.41 -16.89 16.96
C ALA A 176 21.63 -16.60 17.85
N CYS A 177 22.26 -15.44 17.67
CA CYS A 177 23.39 -15.02 18.50
C CYS A 177 22.98 -14.85 19.97
N LEU A 178 21.84 -14.20 20.23
CA LEU A 178 21.29 -14.06 21.58
C LEU A 178 21.00 -15.43 22.22
N GLY A 179 20.43 -16.36 21.45
CA GLY A 179 20.19 -17.73 21.90
C GLY A 179 21.48 -18.46 22.28
N LEU A 180 22.54 -18.34 21.48
CA LEU A 180 23.85 -18.92 21.78
C LEU A 180 24.47 -18.34 23.06
N VAL A 181 24.39 -17.01 23.25
CA VAL A 181 24.89 -16.36 24.46
C VAL A 181 24.13 -16.86 25.70
N LEU A 182 22.81 -16.95 25.64
CA LEU A 182 21.99 -17.45 26.74
C LEU A 182 22.29 -18.91 27.08
N LEU A 183 22.61 -19.75 26.10
CA LEU A 183 23.00 -21.15 26.32
C LEU A 183 24.43 -21.29 26.88
N ALA A 184 25.34 -20.38 26.54
CA ALA A 184 26.71 -20.40 27.02
C ALA A 184 26.82 -20.10 28.52
N ILE A 185 25.97 -19.23 29.07
CA ILE A 185 25.98 -18.84 30.49
C ILE A 185 25.87 -20.07 31.43
N PRO A 186 24.81 -20.90 31.37
CA PRO A 186 24.71 -22.08 32.23
C PRO A 186 25.78 -23.13 31.93
N ALA A 187 26.23 -23.26 30.68
CA ALA A 187 27.31 -24.19 30.33
C ALA A 187 28.62 -23.83 31.04
N VAL A 188 28.95 -22.53 31.15
CA VAL A 188 30.12 -22.06 31.92
C VAL A 188 29.95 -22.32 33.41
N PHE A 189 28.75 -22.11 33.97
CA PHE A 189 28.48 -22.42 35.38
C PHE A 189 28.59 -23.92 35.69
N ILE A 190 28.16 -24.80 34.79
CA ILE A 190 28.31 -26.26 34.94
C ILE A 190 29.77 -26.68 34.79
N LEU A 191 30.57 -26.00 33.97
CA LEU A 191 31.98 -26.34 33.76
C LEU A 191 32.89 -25.86 34.91
N MET A 192 32.48 -24.83 35.66
CA MET A 192 33.25 -24.25 36.77
C MET A 192 32.83 -24.75 38.15
N GLY A 193 31.69 -25.44 38.28
CA GLY A 193 31.22 -26.08 39.52
C GLY A 193 31.56 -27.56 39.57
#